data_AF-A0A2H0WGA7-F1
#
_entry.id   AF-A0A2H0WGA7-F1
#
_cell.length_a   1.000
_cell.length_b   1.000
_cell.length_c   1.000
_cell.angle_alpha   90.00
_cell.angle_beta   90.00
_cell.angle_gamma   90.00
#
_symmetry.space_group_name_H-M   'P 1'
#
loop_
_entity.id
_entity.type
_entity.pdbx_description
1 polymer ?
#
loop_
_entity_poly.entity_id
_entity_poly.type
_entity_poly.pdbx_seq_one_letter_code
_entity_poly.pdbx_strand_id
1 'polypeptide(L)' 'MSQNPKDLRKPKYGKLEIANQMYKDAWLVKRTLFQRKFPQLSSQELDKKTAEYFSQLKEN' A
#
# COMPACT_ATOMS: atom_id res chain seq x y z
N MET A 1 9.70 -41.18 3.43
CA MET A 1 9.76 -39.75 3.07
C MET A 1 8.46 -39.39 2.35
N SER A 2 7.48 -38.81 3.02
CA SER A 2 6.26 -38.31 2.36
C SER A 2 6.22 -36.79 2.49
N GLN A 3 6.71 -36.10 1.46
CA GLN A 3 6.44 -34.67 1.27
C GLN A 3 4.98 -34.53 0.83
N ASN A 4 4.14 -34.03 1.74
CA ASN A 4 2.75 -33.70 1.47
C ASN A 4 2.70 -32.34 0.73
N PRO A 5 2.24 -32.23 -0.53
CA PRO A 5 2.33 -30.99 -1.31
C PRO A 5 1.23 -29.95 -1.02
N LYS A 6 0.61 -29.98 0.18
CA LYS A 6 -0.62 -29.21 0.47
C LYS A 6 -0.53 -28.16 1.57
N ASP A 7 0.68 -27.75 1.95
CA ASP A 7 0.89 -26.57 2.80
C ASP A 7 1.32 -25.35 1.96
N LEU A 8 0.62 -25.08 0.85
CA LEU A 8 0.42 -23.68 0.45
C LEU A 8 -0.53 -23.06 1.47
N ARG A 9 -0.03 -22.78 2.68
CA ARG A 9 -0.73 -21.93 3.65
C ARG A 9 -0.86 -20.56 3.01
N LYS A 10 -1.99 -20.32 2.32
CA LYS A 10 -2.43 -18.95 2.08
C LYS A 10 -2.43 -18.29 3.46
N PRO A 11 -1.62 -17.26 3.70
CA PRO A 11 -1.66 -16.56 4.97
C PRO A 11 -3.12 -16.19 5.21
N LYS A 12 -3.70 -16.72 6.30
CA LYS A 12 -5.04 -16.32 6.76
C LYS A 12 -4.87 -14.93 7.37
N TYR A 13 -4.66 -13.94 6.52
CA TYR A 13 -4.71 -12.55 6.96
C TYR A 13 -6.12 -12.30 7.48
N GLY A 14 -6.23 -11.83 8.72
CA GLY A 14 -7.48 -11.30 9.22
C GLY A 14 -7.98 -10.16 8.33
N LYS A 15 -9.28 -9.86 8.35
CA LYS A 15 -9.86 -8.75 7.56
C LYS A 15 -9.10 -7.43 7.74
N LEU A 16 -8.58 -7.18 8.94
CA LEU A 16 -7.78 -6.00 9.29
C LEU A 16 -6.37 -6.02 8.66
N GLU A 17 -5.73 -7.18 8.60
CA GLU A 17 -4.44 -7.33 7.92
C GLU A 17 -4.57 -7.13 6.41
N ILE A 18 -5.66 -7.64 5.82
CA ILE A 18 -5.98 -7.41 4.41
C ILE A 18 -6.21 -5.92 4.14
N ALA A 19 -7.00 -5.24 4.97
CA ALA A 19 -7.23 -3.81 4.84
C ALA A 19 -5.93 -3.00 4.98
N ASN A 20 -5.04 -3.37 5.91
CA ASN A 20 -3.74 -2.73 6.08
C ASN A 20 -2.83 -2.96 4.86
N GLN A 21 -2.83 -4.17 4.32
CA GLN A 21 -2.06 -4.49 3.11
C GLN A 21 -2.57 -3.70 1.90
N MET A 22 -3.89 -3.63 1.71
CA MET A 22 -4.52 -2.83 0.67
C MET A 22 -4.18 -1.34 0.82
N TYR A 23 -4.15 -0.82 2.04
CA TYR A 23 -3.76 0.56 2.31
C TYR A 23 -2.30 0.82 1.93
N LYS A 24 -1.38 -0.09 2.29
CA LYS A 24 0.05 0.01 1.92
C LYS A 24 0.25 -0.03 0.41
N ASP A 25 -0.44 -0.93 -0.29
CA ASP A 25 -0.40 -1.03 -1.75
C ASP A 25 -0.92 0.25 -2.40
N ALA A 26 -2.08 0.76 -1.94
CA ALA A 26 -2.64 2.00 -2.44
C ALA A 26 -1.70 3.20 -2.21
N TRP A 27 -1.07 3.27 -1.03
CA TRP A 27 -0.08 4.30 -0.72
C TRP A 27 1.10 4.25 -1.68
N LEU A 28 1.66 3.06 -1.91
CA LEU A 28 2.80 2.87 -2.81
C LEU A 28 2.46 3.31 -4.24
N VAL A 29 1.31 2.88 -4.77
CA VAL A 29 0.84 3.25 -6.10
C VAL A 29 0.72 4.77 -6.25
N LYS A 30 0.10 5.43 -5.26
CA LYS A 30 -0.07 6.90 -5.29
C LYS A 30 1.25 7.64 -5.15
N ARG A 31 2.13 7.20 -4.26
CA ARG A 31 3.47 7.77 -4.09
C ARG A 31 4.29 7.66 -5.38
N THR A 32 4.27 6.51 -6.06
CA THR A 32 4.93 6.33 -7.36
C THR A 32 4.32 7.22 -8.46
N LEU A 33 3.00 7.37 -8.48
CA LEU A 33 2.32 8.30 -9.40
C LEU A 33 2.75 9.75 -9.15
N PHE A 34 2.82 10.18 -7.89
CA PHE A 34 3.29 11.52 -7.55
C PHE A 34 4.76 11.72 -7.86
N GLN A 35 5.61 10.71 -7.66
CA GLN A 35 7.01 10.78 -8.05
C GLN A 35 7.17 10.99 -9.56
N ARG A 36 6.36 10.30 -10.37
CA ARG A 36 6.35 10.49 -11.84
C ARG A 36 5.82 11.87 -12.24
N LYS A 37 4.77 12.35 -11.57
CA LYS A 37 4.12 13.64 -11.87
C LYS A 37 4.93 14.83 -11.35
N PHE A 38 5.71 14.62 -10.29
CA PHE A 38 6.48 15.64 -9.59
C PHE A 38 7.90 15.13 -9.31
N PRO A 39 8.72 14.90 -10.35
CA PRO A 39 10.08 14.35 -10.20
C PRO A 39 11.03 15.29 -9.45
N GLN A 40 10.70 16.58 -9.38
CA GLN A 40 11.44 17.60 -8.63
C GLN A 40 11.14 17.62 -7.12
N LEU A 41 10.13 16.86 -6.66
CA LEU A 41 9.79 16.82 -5.24
C LEU A 41 10.68 15.82 -4.50
N SER A 42 11.19 16.26 -3.36
CA SER A 42 11.88 15.38 -2.40
C SER A 42 10.93 14.32 -1.87
N SER A 43 11.49 13.20 -1.37
CA SER A 43 10.68 12.11 -0.82
C SER A 43 9.69 12.59 0.25
N GLN A 44 10.08 13.53 1.11
CA GLN A 44 9.22 14.08 2.15
C GLN A 44 8.01 14.82 1.60
N GLU A 45 8.18 15.58 0.52
CA GLU A 45 7.10 16.31 -0.15
C GLU A 45 6.16 15.35 -0.89
N LEU A 46 6.70 14.28 -1.48
CA LEU A 46 5.91 13.21 -2.09
C LEU A 46 5.07 12.46 -1.06
N ASP A 47 5.64 12.15 0.11
CA ASP A 47 4.91 11.53 1.21
C ASP A 47 3.85 12.46 1.79
N LYS A 48 4.14 13.76 1.96
CA LYS A 48 3.14 14.76 2.38
C LYS A 48 1.97 14.83 1.40
N LYS A 49 2.26 14.90 0.10
CA LYS A 49 1.24 14.94 -0.95
C LYS A 49 0.41 13.65 -1.03
N THR A 50 1.05 12.51 -0.79
CA THR A 50 0.36 11.21 -0.67
C THR A 50 -0.55 11.19 0.56
N ALA A 51 -0.05 11.66 1.70
CA ALA A 51 -0.83 11.75 2.94
C ALA A 51 -2.05 12.67 2.77
N GLU A 52 -1.87 13.87 2.18
CA GLU A 52 -2.96 14.80 1.91
C GLU A 52 -4.04 14.18 1.01
N TYR A 53 -3.64 13.44 -0.02
CA TYR A 53 -4.58 12.73 -0.89
C TYR A 53 -5.42 11.70 -0.13
N PHE A 54 -4.80 10.87 0.71
CA PHE A 54 -5.53 9.88 1.51
C PHE A 54 -6.38 10.50 2.63
N SER A 55 -5.95 11.62 3.21
CA SER A 55 -6.74 12.38 4.17
C SER A 55 -8.00 12.97 3.53
N GLN A 56 -7.89 13.53 2.31
CA GLN A 56 -9.05 14.04 1.57
C GLN A 56 -10.05 12.94 1.18
N LEU A 57 -9.58 11.71 0.93
CA LEU A 57 -10.46 10.56 0.69
C LEU A 57 -11.26 10.12 1.93
N LYS A 58 -10.83 10.50 3.14
CA LYS A 58 -11.53 10.16 4.39
C LYS A 58 -12.67 11.13 4.70
N GLU A 59 -12.62 12.35 4.17
CA GLU A 59 -13.62 13.41 4.40
C GLU A 59 -14.74 13.45 3.37
N ASN A 60 -14.69 12.60 2.32
CA ASN A 60 -15.69 12.46 1.27
C ASN A 60 -16.41 11.11 1.38
#